data_AF-A0A1N7JZX5-F1
#
_entry.id   AF-A0A1N7JZX5-F1
#
_cell.length_a   1.000
_cell.length_b   1.000
_cell.length_c   1.000
_cell.angle_alpha   90.00
_cell.angle_beta   90.00
_cell.angle_gamma   90.00
#
_symmetry.space_group_name_H-M   'P 1'
#
loop_
_entity.id
_entity.type
_entity.pdbx_description
1 polymer ?
#
loop_
_entity_poly.entity_id
_entity_poly.type
_entity_poly.pdbx_seq_one_letter_code
_entity_poly.pdbx_strand_id
1 'polypeptide(L)' 'MANPDNRADNVERLQEAIHNTMDNLHEAEDFLAAHADEMHSRDVQNLVAKNDRRRRAIEGFREEIRDEAHDARKRLH' A
#
# COMPACT_ATOMS: atom_id res chain seq x y z
N MET A 1 -0.45 -26.74 -6.91
CA MET A 1 -1.73 -26.03 -7.07
C MET A 1 -1.95 -25.20 -5.82
N ALA A 2 -2.07 -23.88 -5.94
CA ALA A 2 -2.50 -23.05 -4.80
C ALA A 2 -4.02 -23.19 -4.67
N ASN A 3 -4.52 -23.58 -3.50
CA ASN A 3 -5.95 -23.77 -3.27
C ASN A 3 -6.70 -22.43 -3.43
N PRO A 4 -7.98 -22.46 -3.84
CA PRO A 4 -8.82 -21.26 -3.93
C PRO A 4 -8.84 -20.45 -2.63
N ASP A 5 -8.87 -21.12 -1.48
CA ASP A 5 -8.89 -20.49 -0.15
C ASP A 5 -7.66 -19.61 0.09
N ASN A 6 -6.46 -20.05 -0.31
CA ASN A 6 -5.23 -19.28 -0.15
C ASN A 6 -5.24 -17.95 -0.93
N ARG A 7 -6.01 -17.86 -2.03
CA ARG A 7 -6.10 -16.61 -2.81
C ARG A 7 -7.06 -15.60 -2.18
N ALA A 8 -8.16 -16.08 -1.58
CA ALA A 8 -9.07 -15.21 -0.83
C ALA A 8 -8.33 -14.58 0.36
N ASP A 9 -7.54 -15.39 1.08
CA ASP A 9 -6.68 -14.93 2.16
C ASP A 9 -5.63 -13.91 1.66
N ASN A 10 -5.03 -14.12 0.47
CA ASN A 10 -4.09 -13.16 -0.12
C ASN A 10 -4.75 -11.81 -0.42
N VAL A 11 -5.95 -11.81 -1.00
CA VAL A 11 -6.68 -10.57 -1.33
C VAL A 11 -7.01 -9.78 -0.06
N GLU A 12 -7.50 -10.45 0.99
CA GLU A 12 -7.81 -9.80 2.28
C GLU A 12 -6.56 -9.16 2.89
N ARG A 13 -5.44 -9.91 2.92
CA ARG A 13 -4.16 -9.40 3.43
C ARG A 13 -3.62 -8.22 2.63
N LEU A 14 -3.76 -8.23 1.31
CA LEU A 14 -3.36 -7.12 0.45
C LEU A 14 -4.25 -5.89 0.68
N GLN A 15 -5.55 -6.07 0.89
CA GLN A 15 -6.47 -4.97 1.23
C GLN A 15 -6.12 -4.36 2.59
N GLU A 16 -5.83 -5.18 3.60
CA GLU A 16 -5.37 -4.72 4.92
C GLU A 16 -4.04 -3.96 4.80
N ALA A 17 -3.07 -4.49 4.04
CA ALA A 17 -1.80 -3.82 3.79
C ALA A 17 -1.98 -2.46 3.10
N ILE A 18 -2.90 -2.36 2.12
CA ILE A 18 -3.24 -1.09 1.46
C ILE A 18 -3.82 -0.11 2.47
N HIS A 19 -4.80 -0.53 3.28
CA HIS A 19 -5.43 0.34 4.28
C HIS A 19 -4.40 0.89 5.28
N ASN A 20 -3.62 0.00 5.90
CA ASN A 20 -2.57 0.38 6.83
C ASN A 20 -1.53 1.31 6.19
N THR A 21 -1.17 1.08 4.92
CA THR A 21 -0.20 1.92 4.21
C THR A 21 -0.77 3.29 3.87
N MET A 22 -2.07 3.39 3.54
CA MET A 22 -2.76 4.66 3.30
C MET A 22 -2.89 5.48 4.59
N ASP A 23 -3.25 4.86 5.71
CA ASP A 23 -3.32 5.54 7.00
C ASP A 23 -1.96 6.12 7.39
N ASN A 24 -0.90 5.29 7.31
CA ASN A 24 0.48 5.72 7.54
C ASN A 24 0.96 6.82 6.57
N LEU A 25 0.41 6.88 5.36
CA LEU A 25 0.72 7.91 4.38
C LEU A 25 0.02 9.23 4.77
N HIS A 26 -1.28 9.19 5.04
CA HIS A 26 -2.05 10.36 5.45
C HIS A 26 -1.52 10.97 6.75
N GLU A 27 -1.27 10.16 7.78
CA GLU A 27 -0.69 10.64 9.05
C GLU A 27 0.65 11.34 8.84
N ALA A 28 1.51 10.80 7.96
CA ALA A 28 2.80 11.39 7.66
C ALA A 28 2.69 12.68 6.84
N GLU A 29 1.70 12.78 5.96
CA GLU A 29 1.40 13.99 5.19
C GLU A 29 0.83 15.10 6.07
N ASP A 30 -0.08 14.77 6.97
CA ASP A 30 -0.63 15.69 7.96
C ASP A 30 0.47 16.21 8.90
N PHE A 31 1.35 15.31 9.35
CA PHE A 31 2.51 15.70 10.18
C PHE A 31 3.45 16.65 9.44
N LEU A 32 3.78 16.37 8.17
CA LEU A 32 4.59 17.27 7.35
C LEU A 32 3.88 18.62 7.15
N ALA A 33 2.59 18.62 6.87
CA ALA A 33 1.82 19.84 6.65
C ALA A 33 1.79 20.74 7.91
N ALA A 34 1.74 20.13 9.09
CA ALA A 34 1.70 20.86 10.36
C ALA A 34 3.09 21.30 10.86
N HIS A 35 4.15 20.54 10.58
CA HIS A 35 5.43 20.69 11.28
C HIS A 35 6.66 20.86 10.37
N ALA A 36 6.54 20.81 9.04
CA ALA A 36 7.69 20.84 8.14
C ALA A 36 8.61 22.06 8.33
N ASP A 37 8.05 23.23 8.66
CA ASP A 37 8.82 24.47 8.85
C ASP A 37 9.72 24.44 10.10
N GLU A 38 9.38 23.60 11.08
CA GLU A 38 10.13 23.43 12.35
C GLU A 38 11.13 22.27 12.29
N MET A 39 11.09 21.47 11.23
CA MET A 39 11.90 20.27 11.08
C MET A 39 13.20 20.53 10.33
N HIS A 40 14.19 19.67 10.55
CA HIS A 40 15.39 19.66 9.72
C HIS A 40 15.04 19.24 8.28
N SER A 41 15.57 19.98 7.30
CA SER A 41 15.26 19.74 5.88
C SER A 41 15.58 18.31 5.42
N ARG A 42 16.58 17.66 6.01
CA ARG A 42 16.92 16.26 5.73
C ARG A 42 15.81 15.31 6.19
N ASP A 43 15.21 15.55 7.34
CA ASP A 43 14.15 14.72 7.89
C ASP A 43 12.87 14.86 7.07
N VAL A 44 12.54 16.10 6.66
CA VAL A 44 11.46 16.40 5.71
C VAL A 44 11.66 15.61 4.41
N GLN A 45 12.85 15.69 3.79
CA GLN A 45 13.17 14.96 2.56
C GLN A 45 13.04 13.44 2.72
N ASN A 46 13.50 12.89 3.85
CA ASN A 46 13.38 11.47 4.13
C ASN A 46 11.93 11.01 4.27
N LEU A 47 11.08 11.81 4.93
CA LEU A 47 9.65 11.56 5.09
C LEU A 47 8.92 11.62 3.74
N VAL A 48 9.18 12.64 2.93
CA VAL A 48 8.63 12.75 1.57
C VAL A 48 9.03 11.55 0.72
N ALA A 49 10.31 11.17 0.71
CA ALA A 49 10.77 10.00 -0.04
C ALA A 49 10.14 8.69 0.48
N LYS A 50 9.84 8.59 1.78
CA LYS A 50 9.12 7.44 2.36
C LYS A 50 7.66 7.43 1.90
N ASN A 51 7.00 8.58 1.84
CA ASN A 51 5.65 8.72 1.31
C ASN A 51 5.56 8.34 -0.17
N ASP A 52 6.54 8.73 -0.98
CA ASP A 52 6.62 8.30 -2.39
C ASP A 52 6.74 6.78 -2.54
N ARG A 53 7.52 6.13 -1.67
CA ARG A 53 7.62 4.66 -1.66
C ARG A 53 6.32 4.00 -1.22
N ARG A 54 5.59 4.58 -0.25
CA ARG A 54 4.26 4.10 0.17
C ARG A 54 3.25 4.19 -0.98
N ARG A 55 3.24 5.29 -1.73
CA ARG A 55 2.38 5.46 -2.92
C ARG A 55 2.63 4.37 -3.97
N ARG A 56 3.91 4.10 -4.29
CA ARG A 56 4.29 3.01 -5.19
C ARG A 56 3.93 1.62 -4.66
N ALA A 57 4.07 1.39 -3.35
CA ALA A 57 3.68 0.12 -2.74
C ALA A 57 2.17 -0.12 -2.85
N ILE A 58 1.35 0.91 -2.62
CA ILE A 58 -0.11 0.83 -2.80
C ILE A 58 -0.47 0.50 -4.26
N GLU A 59 0.20 1.10 -5.24
CA GLU A 59 0.01 0.76 -6.66
C GLU A 59 0.35 -0.71 -6.94
N GLY A 60 1.48 -1.21 -6.42
CA GLY A 60 1.87 -2.61 -6.54
C GLY A 60 0.84 -3.57 -5.92
N PHE A 61 0.35 -3.28 -4.71
CA PHE A 61 -0.68 -4.10 -4.07
C PHE A 61 -1.99 -4.11 -4.88
N ARG A 62 -2.37 -2.98 -5.50
CA ARG A 62 -3.55 -2.88 -6.37
C ARG A 62 -3.39 -3.67 -7.67
N GLU A 63 -2.17 -3.78 -8.19
CA GLU A 63 -1.86 -4.66 -9.33
C GLU A 63 -1.96 -6.12 -8.92
N GLU A 64 -1.38 -6.50 -7.78
CA GLU A 64 -1.40 -7.87 -7.26
C GLU A 64 -2.82 -8.37 -6.98
N ILE A 65 -3.68 -7.53 -6.38
CA ILE A 65 -5.12 -7.85 -6.20
C ILE A 65 -5.82 -8.12 -7.53
N ARG A 66 -5.50 -7.34 -8.59
CA ARG A 66 -6.10 -7.53 -9.92
C ARG A 66 -5.65 -8.85 -10.55
N ASP A 67 -4.38 -9.19 -10.39
CA ASP A 67 -3.84 -10.45 -10.89
C ASP A 67 -4.46 -11.65 -10.16
N GLU A 68 -4.58 -11.59 -8.83
CA GLU A 68 -5.24 -12.63 -8.03
C GLU A 68 -6.72 -12.82 -8.42
N ALA A 69 -7.44 -11.73 -8.68
CA ALA A 69 -8.84 -11.78 -9.12
C ALA A 69 -8.98 -12.41 -10.53
N HIS A 70 -8.06 -12.09 -11.45
CA HIS A 70 -8.06 -12.67 -12.80
C HIS A 70 -7.72 -14.17 -12.78
N ASP A 71 -6.79 -14.56 -11.92
CA ASP A 71 -6.40 -15.94 -11.71
C ASP A 71 -7.50 -16.78 -11.06
N ALA A 72 -8.30 -16.21 -10.16
CA ALA A 72 -9.48 -16.85 -9.61
C ALA A 72 -10.51 -17.14 -10.71
N ARG A 73 -10.73 -16.18 -11.63
CA ARG A 73 -11.67 -16.32 -12.76
C ARG A 73 -11.22 -17.36 -13.80
N LYS A 74 -9.92 -17.46 -14.07
CA LYS A 74 -9.36 -18.46 -15.01
C LYS A 74 -9.53 -19.91 -14.54
N ARG A 75 -9.67 -20.16 -13.24
CA ARG A 75 -9.85 -21.52 -12.69
C ARG A 75 -11.30 -21.99 -12.68
N LEU A 76 -12.24 -21.08 -12.91
CA LEU A 76 -13.69 -21.37 -12.99
C LEU A 76 -14.14 -21.74 -14.41
N HIS A 77 -13.24 -21.67 -15.40
CA HIS A 77 -13.45 -22.06 -16.80
C HIS A 77 -12.57 -23.26 -17.16
#